data_AF-A0AAP7TV31-F1
#
_entry.id   AF-A0AAP7TV31-F1
#
_cell.length_a   1.000
_cell.length_b   1.000
_cell.length_c   1.000
_cell.angle_alpha   90.00
_cell.angle_beta   90.00
_cell.angle_gamma   90.00
#
_symmetry.space_group_name_H-M   'P 1'
#
loop_
_entity.id
_entity.type
_entity.pdbx_description
1 polymer ?
#
loop_
_entity_poly.entity_id
_entity_poly.type
_entity_poly.pdbx_seq_one_letter_code
_entity_poly.pdbx_strand_id
1 'polypeptide(L)'
;MAQGIDLGYAATLPSKEAVAYFRAKGAHISWNWFETDADVHARSFTVAKVARLDVLTTLQAEVQRAVDEGISQKEFSRTLTPRLQKLGWWGKQIVVDSAGNAEEVQLGSPRRLALIYNVNTRVAYNAGRYTQMMNNTDTHPFWQYVAVMDSRTRPAHSALNGLVFRYDDPFWNTHYPPNGWNCRCRVRPLSQARLDAMGLSVSSGQDHLSTRNVEAGVDKQTGEVREMPVTTYSDGTRTMTPDVGWSYNPGSAAFGTDQALIRKLIEVKSPALREMVVQEMNNSPERQLAFRIWAKNIMKTRRGGNDIRTLGFMTESIAQAVESRTGTPPARLLAMSGKNVLHADSMKHQNDGIALTPEDFGRLPAMLARPKAVLWDKRHNNLMYIVENQDGSVQIAVNAPYSLKRQPDKLDVIVNAYRVINMDKLKSDIRGGMLEVLEGDID
;
A
#
# COMPACT_ATOMS: atom_id res chain seq x y z
N MET A 1 -10.28 27.53 32.99
CA MET A 1 -10.16 28.07 31.61
C MET A 1 -9.59 26.97 30.74
N ALA A 2 -10.36 26.46 29.78
CA ALA A 2 -9.91 25.42 28.85
C ALA A 2 -8.84 26.03 27.92
N GLN A 3 -7.63 25.46 27.90
CA GLN A 3 -6.58 25.87 26.97
C GLN A 3 -7.06 25.59 25.54
N GLY A 4 -7.16 26.65 24.74
CA GLY A 4 -7.55 26.56 23.33
C GLY A 4 -6.56 25.70 22.56
N ILE A 5 -7.08 24.85 21.68
CA ILE A 5 -6.30 24.02 20.76
C ILE A 5 -5.48 24.95 19.86
N ASP A 6 -4.15 24.88 19.97
CA ASP A 6 -3.23 25.59 19.07
C ASP A 6 -3.25 24.92 17.69
N LEU A 7 -4.01 25.50 16.77
CA LEU A 7 -4.14 25.04 15.39
C LEU A 7 -2.81 25.15 14.62
N GLY A 8 -1.87 25.99 15.06
CA GLY A 8 -0.51 26.07 14.52
C GLY A 8 0.32 24.84 14.89
N TYR A 9 0.27 24.41 16.16
CA TYR A 9 0.89 23.15 16.59
C TYR A 9 0.24 21.93 15.91
N ALA A 10 -1.09 21.90 15.79
CA ALA A 10 -1.80 20.83 15.10
C ALA A 10 -1.43 20.68 13.61
N ALA A 11 -1.05 21.78 12.94
CA ALA A 11 -0.56 21.76 11.55
C ALA A 11 0.87 21.23 11.40
N THR A 12 1.65 21.19 12.49
CA THR A 12 3.01 20.61 12.52
C THR A 12 3.02 19.12 12.85
N LEU A 13 1.89 18.56 13.30
CA LEU A 13 1.81 17.14 13.63
C LEU A 13 1.68 16.29 12.35
N PRO A 14 2.52 15.26 12.17
CA PRO A 14 2.44 14.37 11.03
C PRO A 14 1.14 13.54 11.03
N SER A 15 0.52 13.37 9.87
CA SER A 15 -0.55 12.37 9.68
C SER A 15 0.09 10.98 9.76
N LYS A 16 -0.27 10.20 10.80
CA LYS A 16 0.27 8.86 11.05
C LYS A 16 0.18 7.95 9.82
N GLU A 17 -0.90 8.08 9.06
CA GLU A 17 -1.15 7.29 7.85
C GLU A 17 -0.26 7.74 6.67
N ALA A 18 0.00 9.05 6.53
CA ALA A 18 0.93 9.57 5.53
C ALA A 18 2.38 9.14 5.83
N VAL A 19 2.78 9.16 7.11
CA VAL A 19 4.08 8.65 7.58
C VAL A 19 4.22 7.16 7.29
N ALA A 20 3.20 6.36 7.62
CA ALA A 20 3.20 4.93 7.36
C ALA A 20 3.29 4.62 5.86
N TYR A 21 2.60 5.39 5.01
CA TYR A 21 2.69 5.27 3.57
C TYR A 21 4.11 5.54 3.05
N PHE A 22 4.74 6.63 3.46
CA PHE A 22 6.08 6.96 2.94
C PHE A 22 7.15 5.99 3.46
N ARG A 23 7.04 5.52 4.71
CA ARG A 23 7.90 4.44 5.24
C ARG A 23 7.76 3.14 4.47
N ALA A 24 6.60 2.87 3.88
CA ALA A 24 6.33 1.67 3.11
C ALA A 24 6.92 1.68 1.68
N LYS A 25 7.42 2.81 1.19
CA LYS A 25 8.05 2.88 -0.13
C LYS A 25 9.51 2.42 -0.06
N GLY A 26 9.86 1.34 -0.77
CA GLY A 26 11.25 0.92 -0.99
C GLY A 26 11.98 1.86 -1.97
N ALA A 27 13.32 1.87 -2.00
CA ALA A 27 14.08 2.66 -2.98
C ALA A 27 14.24 1.86 -4.29
N HIS A 28 13.88 2.45 -5.44
CA HIS A 28 14.12 1.86 -6.75
C HIS A 28 14.78 2.86 -7.71
N ILE A 29 15.82 2.41 -8.43
CA ILE A 29 16.59 3.22 -9.38
C ILE A 29 15.87 3.18 -10.74
N SER A 30 15.50 4.34 -11.30
CA SER A 30 14.91 4.44 -12.64
C SER A 30 15.48 5.64 -13.40
N TRP A 31 15.79 5.48 -14.69
CA TRP A 31 16.40 6.53 -15.50
C TRP A 31 15.36 7.52 -16.01
N ASN A 32 14.20 7.06 -16.44
CA ASN A 32 13.04 7.88 -16.79
C ASN A 32 11.82 7.59 -15.89
N TRP A 33 10.92 8.56 -15.74
CA TRP A 33 9.73 8.39 -14.91
C TRP A 33 8.72 7.40 -15.53
N PHE A 34 8.66 7.28 -16.86
CA PHE A 34 7.76 6.35 -17.56
C PHE A 34 8.33 4.92 -17.69
N GLU A 35 9.56 4.67 -17.22
CA GLU A 35 10.14 3.32 -17.14
C GLU A 35 9.57 2.50 -15.96
N THR A 36 8.87 3.17 -15.04
CA THR A 36 8.23 2.55 -13.87
C THR A 36 6.72 2.65 -13.98
N ASP A 37 6.03 1.51 -13.95
CA ASP A 37 4.56 1.45 -13.96
C ASP A 37 3.96 2.28 -12.82
N ALA A 38 2.72 2.74 -12.96
CA ALA A 38 2.00 3.45 -11.89
C ALA A 38 2.02 2.67 -10.55
N ASP A 39 1.97 1.34 -10.62
CA ASP A 39 2.15 0.44 -9.49
C ASP A 39 3.54 0.53 -8.86
N VAL A 40 4.60 0.69 -9.64
CA VAL A 40 5.99 0.81 -9.16
C VAL A 40 6.24 2.20 -8.56
N HIS A 41 5.65 3.26 -9.11
CA HIS A 41 5.65 4.60 -8.47
C HIS A 41 4.91 4.63 -7.12
N ALA A 42 3.85 3.83 -6.99
CA ALA A 42 3.15 3.66 -5.74
C ALA A 42 3.97 2.86 -4.70
N ARG A 43 4.81 1.92 -5.16
CA ARG A 43 5.58 0.96 -4.34
C ARG A 43 7.01 1.40 -4.04
N SER A 44 7.58 2.30 -4.85
CA SER A 44 8.98 2.68 -4.75
C SER A 44 9.19 4.18 -4.87
N PHE A 45 10.10 4.72 -4.06
CA PHE A 45 10.60 6.07 -4.23
C PHE A 45 11.53 6.07 -5.44
N THR A 46 11.08 6.68 -6.52
CA THR A 46 11.86 6.88 -7.74
C THR A 46 12.03 8.37 -8.00
N VAL A 47 13.20 8.73 -8.51
CA VAL A 47 13.45 10.07 -9.04
C VAL A 47 14.15 9.86 -10.37
N ALA A 48 13.57 10.37 -11.46
CA ALA A 48 14.16 10.24 -12.80
C ALA A 48 15.64 10.66 -12.79
N LYS A 49 16.49 10.09 -13.64
CA LYS A 49 17.91 10.46 -13.76
C LYS A 49 18.69 10.40 -12.43
N VAL A 50 18.25 9.56 -11.49
CA VAL A 50 19.01 9.19 -10.29
C VAL A 50 19.43 7.74 -10.47
N ALA A 51 20.62 7.54 -11.05
CA ALA A 51 21.19 6.21 -11.27
C ALA A 51 21.98 5.68 -10.06
N ARG A 52 22.21 6.53 -9.04
CA ARG A 52 23.00 6.16 -7.86
C ARG A 52 22.13 6.06 -6.61
N LEU A 53 22.35 4.97 -5.88
CA LEU A 53 21.61 4.63 -4.66
C LEU A 53 21.82 5.66 -3.54
N ASP A 54 22.99 6.29 -3.44
CA ASP A 54 23.34 7.32 -2.44
C ASP A 54 22.50 8.60 -2.59
N VAL A 55 22.28 9.05 -3.82
CA VAL A 55 21.43 10.19 -4.17
C VAL A 55 19.96 9.85 -3.91
N LEU A 56 19.54 8.64 -4.32
CA LEU A 56 18.16 8.19 -4.15
C LEU A 56 17.78 8.08 -2.67
N THR A 57 18.61 7.42 -1.87
CA THR A 57 18.41 7.28 -0.41
C THR A 57 18.47 8.63 0.29
N THR A 58 19.35 9.54 -0.15
CA THR A 58 19.41 10.92 0.38
C THR A 58 18.10 11.68 0.13
N LEU A 59 17.57 11.60 -1.10
CA LEU A 59 16.29 12.22 -1.46
C LEU A 59 15.13 11.59 -0.69
N GLN A 60 15.09 10.26 -0.61
CA GLN A 60 14.06 9.52 0.11
C GLN A 60 14.04 9.90 1.59
N ALA A 61 15.20 9.90 2.25
CA ALA A 61 15.31 10.24 3.67
C ALA A 61 14.80 11.66 3.97
N GLU A 62 15.10 12.64 3.10
CA GLU A 62 14.60 13.99 3.32
C GLU A 62 13.09 14.10 3.05
N VAL A 63 12.55 13.36 2.08
CA VAL A 63 11.10 13.35 1.85
C VAL A 63 10.39 12.66 3.00
N GLN A 64 10.95 11.60 3.58
CA GLN A 64 10.47 11.00 4.82
C GLN A 64 10.44 12.04 5.94
N ARG A 65 11.54 12.79 6.11
CA ARG A 65 11.62 13.87 7.10
C ARG A 65 10.54 14.94 6.88
N ALA A 66 10.27 15.29 5.62
CA ALA A 66 9.21 16.23 5.30
C ALA A 66 7.81 15.74 5.67
N VAL A 67 7.55 14.44 5.54
CA VAL A 67 6.27 13.84 5.94
C VAL A 67 6.19 13.62 7.45
N ASP A 68 7.30 13.23 8.09
CA ASP A 68 7.39 12.90 9.53
C ASP A 68 7.42 14.14 10.42
N GLU A 69 8.10 15.20 10.00
CA GLU A 69 8.29 16.41 10.81
C GLU A 69 7.51 17.61 10.27
N GLY A 70 6.88 17.49 9.09
CA GLY A 70 6.12 18.57 8.47
C GLY A 70 6.99 19.74 7.98
N ILE A 71 8.26 19.52 7.67
CA ILE A 71 9.18 20.60 7.26
C ILE A 71 8.72 21.29 5.98
N SER A 72 9.00 22.59 5.85
CA SER A 72 8.63 23.37 4.67
C SER A 72 9.44 23.01 3.42
N GLN A 73 8.89 23.29 2.22
CA GLN A 73 9.63 23.14 0.95
C GLN A 73 10.95 23.92 0.93
N LYS A 74 10.97 25.12 1.55
CA LYS A 74 12.17 25.97 1.63
C LYS A 74 13.24 25.29 2.48
N GLU A 75 12.84 24.73 3.62
CA GLU A 75 13.74 23.98 4.48
C GLU A 75 14.25 22.69 3.81
N PHE A 76 13.35 21.89 3.24
CA PHE A 76 13.69 20.70 2.46
C PHE A 76 14.76 21.00 1.41
N SER A 77 14.58 22.09 0.65
CA SER A 77 15.53 22.51 -0.39
C SER A 77 16.86 22.98 0.21
N ARG A 78 16.82 23.74 1.31
CA ARG A 78 18.01 24.25 2.00
C ARG A 78 18.88 23.11 2.53
N THR A 79 18.27 22.07 3.10
CA THR A 79 18.99 20.90 3.65
C THR A 79 19.54 20.00 2.55
N LEU A 80 18.77 19.73 1.49
CA LEU A 80 19.20 18.81 0.43
C LEU A 80 20.23 19.38 -0.53
N THR A 81 20.14 20.67 -0.86
CA THR A 81 21.02 21.29 -1.87
C THR A 81 22.51 20.99 -1.62
N PRO A 82 23.11 21.29 -0.44
CA PRO A 82 24.52 21.01 -0.20
C PRO A 82 24.85 19.51 -0.18
N ARG A 83 23.92 18.66 0.29
CA ARG A 83 24.11 17.20 0.31
C ARG A 83 24.19 16.64 -1.10
N LEU A 84 23.28 17.06 -1.98
CA LEU A 84 23.23 16.62 -3.37
C LEU A 84 24.39 17.19 -4.20
N GLN A 85 24.82 18.42 -3.90
CA GLN A 85 26.05 19.00 -4.48
C GLN A 85 27.29 18.18 -4.09
N LYS A 86 27.45 17.82 -2.81
CA LYS A 86 28.55 16.97 -2.35
C LYS A 86 28.53 15.59 -2.99
N LEU A 87 27.34 15.05 -3.22
CA LEU A 87 27.19 13.80 -3.95
C LEU A 87 27.49 13.96 -5.44
N GLY A 88 27.60 15.17 -5.99
CA GLY A 88 27.82 15.41 -7.43
C GLY A 88 26.54 15.32 -8.27
N TRP A 89 25.36 15.39 -7.65
CA TRP A 89 24.06 15.40 -8.32
C TRP A 89 23.44 16.81 -8.31
N TRP A 90 24.02 17.74 -9.06
CA TRP A 90 23.53 19.11 -9.13
C TRP A 90 23.84 19.78 -10.46
N GLY A 91 22.95 20.68 -10.89
CA GLY A 91 23.12 21.45 -12.12
C GLY A 91 22.93 20.60 -13.37
N LYS A 92 23.45 21.12 -14.49
CA LYS A 92 23.52 20.42 -15.77
C LYS A 92 24.81 19.60 -15.81
N GLN A 93 24.73 18.35 -16.24
CA GLN A 93 25.88 17.49 -16.44
C GLN A 93 25.76 16.77 -17.77
N ILE A 94 26.88 16.46 -18.39
CA ILE A 94 26.93 15.58 -19.54
C ILE A 94 26.98 14.15 -19.01
N VAL A 95 25.98 13.35 -19.33
CA VAL A 95 25.99 11.91 -19.06
C VAL A 95 26.20 11.19 -20.36
N VAL A 96 27.14 10.25 -20.34
CA VAL A 96 27.39 9.34 -21.46
C VAL A 96 26.63 8.05 -21.20
N ASP A 97 25.78 7.66 -22.15
CA ASP A 97 25.04 6.40 -22.07
C ASP A 97 25.95 5.19 -22.38
N SER A 98 25.43 3.97 -22.20
CA SER A 98 26.14 2.73 -22.49
C SER A 98 26.53 2.53 -23.96
N ALA A 99 25.95 3.34 -24.87
CA ALA A 99 26.24 3.34 -26.30
C ALA A 99 27.26 4.43 -26.69
N GLY A 100 27.76 5.21 -25.73
CA GLY A 100 28.76 6.26 -25.95
C GLY A 100 28.18 7.62 -26.35
N ASN A 101 26.86 7.81 -26.32
CA ASN A 101 26.24 9.10 -26.63
C ASN A 101 26.26 10.01 -25.41
N ALA A 102 26.73 11.25 -25.60
CA ALA A 102 26.74 12.29 -24.58
C ALA A 102 25.45 13.12 -24.62
N GLU A 103 24.65 13.09 -23.54
CA GLU A 103 23.45 13.92 -23.36
C GLU A 103 23.67 14.92 -22.22
N GLU A 104 23.36 16.21 -22.44
CA GLU A 104 23.24 17.17 -21.35
C GLU A 104 21.96 16.90 -20.56
N VAL A 105 22.10 16.54 -19.29
CA VAL A 105 21.00 16.27 -18.39
C VAL A 105 20.96 17.26 -17.23
N GLN A 106 19.77 17.77 -16.93
CA GLN A 106 19.53 18.51 -15.69
C GLN A 106 19.38 17.51 -14.53
N LEU A 107 20.32 17.53 -13.58
CA LEU A 107 20.27 16.76 -12.33
C LEU A 107 19.50 17.55 -11.25
N GLY A 108 20.10 17.80 -10.09
CA GLY A 108 19.49 18.63 -9.04
C GLY A 108 19.34 20.09 -9.45
N SER A 109 18.21 20.69 -9.09
CA SER A 109 17.97 22.14 -9.20
C SER A 109 16.91 22.58 -8.19
N PRO A 110 16.84 23.87 -7.82
CA PRO A 110 15.80 24.36 -6.90
C PRO A 110 14.37 24.03 -7.36
N ARG A 111 14.10 24.18 -8.67
CA ARG A 111 12.80 23.82 -9.25
C ARG A 111 12.50 22.33 -9.14
N ARG A 112 13.52 21.49 -9.34
CA ARG A 112 13.36 20.04 -9.24
C ARG A 112 13.14 19.57 -7.81
N LEU A 113 13.88 20.13 -6.84
CA LEU A 113 13.66 19.83 -5.43
C LEU A 113 12.26 20.27 -4.99
N ALA A 114 11.79 21.43 -5.45
CA ALA A 114 10.42 21.87 -5.23
C ALA A 114 9.39 20.86 -5.76
N LEU A 115 9.60 20.33 -6.97
CA LEU A 115 8.71 19.33 -7.55
C LEU A 115 8.73 18.02 -6.76
N ILE A 116 9.91 17.50 -6.42
CA ILE A 116 10.08 16.27 -5.62
C ILE A 116 9.35 16.41 -4.29
N TYR A 117 9.57 17.50 -3.57
CA TYR A 117 8.86 17.79 -2.32
C TYR A 117 7.35 17.81 -2.53
N ASN A 118 6.87 18.65 -3.45
CA ASN A 118 5.45 18.90 -3.64
C ASN A 118 4.68 17.64 -4.06
N VAL A 119 5.25 16.85 -4.97
CA VAL A 119 4.59 15.64 -5.47
C VAL A 119 4.54 14.57 -4.38
N ASN A 120 5.69 14.25 -3.78
CA ASN A 120 5.74 13.14 -2.82
C ASN A 120 4.95 13.43 -1.55
N THR A 121 5.05 14.64 -1.00
CA THR A 121 4.26 15.02 0.19
C THR A 121 2.77 14.96 -0.10
N ARG A 122 2.31 15.44 -1.25
CA ARG A 122 0.88 15.43 -1.60
C ARG A 122 0.35 14.03 -1.88
N VAL A 123 1.12 13.15 -2.50
CA VAL A 123 0.75 11.74 -2.65
C VAL A 123 0.60 11.11 -1.26
N ALA A 124 1.57 11.32 -0.36
CA ALA A 124 1.52 10.77 0.99
C ALA A 124 0.32 11.28 1.79
N TYR A 125 0.05 12.58 1.77
CA TYR A 125 -1.11 13.15 2.46
C TYR A 125 -2.44 12.66 1.88
N ASN A 126 -2.57 12.55 0.55
CA ASN A 126 -3.81 12.06 -0.07
C ASN A 126 -4.02 10.56 0.18
N ALA A 127 -2.95 9.77 0.23
CA ALA A 127 -3.02 8.37 0.63
C ALA A 127 -3.44 8.20 2.09
N GLY A 128 -2.86 8.98 3.01
CA GLY A 128 -3.29 8.98 4.40
C GLY A 128 -4.76 9.39 4.57
N ARG A 129 -5.20 10.43 3.86
CA ARG A 129 -6.62 10.85 3.81
C ARG A 129 -7.52 9.75 3.27
N TYR A 130 -7.11 9.05 2.22
CA TYR A 130 -7.89 7.96 1.62
C TYR A 130 -8.16 6.88 2.65
N THR A 131 -7.14 6.42 3.37
CA THR A 131 -7.28 5.44 4.45
C THR A 131 -8.25 5.92 5.54
N GLN A 132 -8.11 7.18 5.98
CA GLN A 132 -9.02 7.76 6.97
C GLN A 132 -10.46 7.84 6.45
N MET A 133 -10.66 8.16 5.16
CA MET A 133 -11.97 8.27 4.54
C MET A 133 -12.62 6.90 4.35
N MET A 134 -11.86 5.90 3.88
CA MET A 134 -12.29 4.51 3.77
C MET A 134 -12.74 3.94 5.12
N ASN A 135 -12.05 4.31 6.21
CA ASN A 135 -12.41 3.90 7.56
C ASN A 135 -13.69 4.56 8.10
N ASN A 136 -14.26 5.53 7.39
CA ASN A 136 -15.44 6.30 7.84
C ASN A 136 -16.57 6.30 6.80
N THR A 137 -16.56 5.39 5.81
CA THR A 137 -17.56 5.34 4.74
C THR A 137 -18.98 5.11 5.25
N ASP A 138 -19.16 4.41 6.36
CA ASP A 138 -20.47 4.20 7.01
C ASP A 138 -21.17 5.52 7.40
N THR A 139 -20.38 6.54 7.76
CA THR A 139 -20.90 7.84 8.21
C THR A 139 -20.68 8.95 7.19
N HIS A 140 -19.68 8.81 6.33
CA HIS A 140 -19.33 9.77 5.28
C HIS A 140 -19.16 9.07 3.91
N PRO A 141 -20.23 8.47 3.37
CA PRO A 141 -20.15 7.67 2.15
C PRO A 141 -19.99 8.51 0.88
N PHE A 142 -20.18 9.83 0.95
CA PHE A 142 -20.11 10.72 -0.20
C PHE A 142 -18.80 11.49 -0.20
N TRP A 143 -18.09 11.46 -1.30
CA TRP A 143 -16.79 12.09 -1.44
C TRP A 143 -16.88 13.21 -2.45
N GLN A 144 -16.41 14.39 -2.06
CA GLN A 144 -16.41 15.56 -2.91
C GLN A 144 -15.00 15.84 -3.44
N TYR A 145 -14.89 16.01 -4.75
CA TYR A 145 -13.67 16.50 -5.38
C TYR A 145 -13.48 17.99 -5.09
N VAL A 146 -12.33 18.37 -4.52
CA VAL A 146 -12.01 19.75 -4.15
C VAL A 146 -10.75 20.18 -4.88
N ALA A 147 -10.91 21.06 -5.86
CA ALA A 147 -9.81 21.72 -6.53
C ALA A 147 -9.46 23.04 -5.83
N VAL A 148 -8.21 23.48 -5.94
CA VAL A 148 -7.85 24.84 -5.53
C VAL A 148 -8.30 25.79 -6.63
N MET A 149 -9.20 26.73 -6.33
CA MET A 149 -9.74 27.65 -7.33
C MET A 149 -8.87 28.90 -7.48
N ASP A 150 -7.59 28.71 -7.83
CA ASP A 150 -6.66 29.78 -8.22
C ASP A 150 -6.22 29.61 -9.68
N SER A 151 -5.50 30.61 -10.22
CA SER A 151 -5.02 30.61 -11.62
C SER A 151 -3.97 29.53 -11.93
N ARG A 152 -3.48 28.80 -10.93
CA ARG A 152 -2.47 27.74 -11.11
C ARG A 152 -3.09 26.35 -11.20
N THR A 153 -4.39 26.22 -10.99
CA THR A 153 -5.10 24.95 -11.22
C THR A 153 -5.53 24.86 -12.67
N ARG A 154 -5.23 23.72 -13.29
CA ARG A 154 -5.60 23.47 -14.69
C ARG A 154 -7.12 23.50 -14.83
N PRO A 155 -7.69 24.12 -15.89
CA PRO A 155 -9.14 24.22 -16.07
C PRO A 155 -9.88 22.89 -15.96
N ALA A 156 -9.32 21.81 -16.53
CA ALA A 156 -9.91 20.47 -16.45
C ALA A 156 -10.03 19.94 -15.00
N HIS A 157 -9.09 20.26 -14.12
CA HIS A 157 -9.19 19.89 -12.70
C HIS A 157 -10.20 20.78 -11.96
N SER A 158 -10.24 22.07 -12.28
CA SER A 158 -11.24 23.01 -11.72
C SER A 158 -12.66 22.63 -12.12
N ALA A 159 -12.86 22.05 -13.31
CA ALA A 159 -14.17 21.58 -13.77
C ALA A 159 -14.75 20.47 -12.87
N LEU A 160 -13.89 19.67 -12.23
CA LEU A 160 -14.31 18.63 -11.28
C LEU A 160 -14.66 19.20 -9.90
N ASN A 161 -14.30 20.45 -9.60
CA ASN A 161 -14.51 21.02 -8.28
C ASN A 161 -15.99 21.02 -7.90
N GLY A 162 -16.29 20.47 -6.73
CA GLY A 162 -17.63 20.41 -6.19
C GLY A 162 -18.41 19.15 -6.58
N LEU A 163 -17.97 18.39 -7.59
CA LEU A 163 -18.56 17.10 -7.92
C LEU A 163 -18.48 16.15 -6.73
N VAL A 164 -19.55 15.41 -6.51
CA VAL A 164 -19.68 14.44 -5.43
C VAL A 164 -19.97 13.08 -6.03
N PHE A 165 -19.24 12.06 -5.59
CA PHE A 165 -19.50 10.67 -5.96
C PHE A 165 -19.57 9.85 -4.68
N ARG A 166 -20.25 8.70 -4.69
CA ARG A 166 -20.16 7.75 -3.59
C ARG A 166 -18.72 7.20 -3.51
N TYR A 167 -18.28 6.79 -2.32
CA TYR A 167 -16.90 6.37 -2.06
C TYR A 167 -16.41 5.21 -2.95
N ASP A 168 -17.32 4.34 -3.40
CA ASP A 168 -17.07 3.16 -4.25
C ASP A 168 -17.43 3.38 -5.72
N ASP A 169 -17.72 4.62 -6.13
CA ASP A 169 -17.95 4.95 -7.54
C ASP A 169 -16.66 4.75 -8.35
N PRO A 170 -16.73 4.16 -9.57
CA PRO A 170 -15.55 3.88 -10.39
C PRO A 170 -14.73 5.11 -10.75
N PHE A 171 -15.29 6.32 -10.68
CA PHE A 171 -14.55 7.58 -10.82
C PHE A 171 -13.31 7.62 -9.92
N TRP A 172 -13.44 7.15 -8.67
CA TRP A 172 -12.32 7.19 -7.73
C TRP A 172 -11.18 6.26 -8.06
N ASN A 173 -11.36 5.28 -8.95
CA ASN A 173 -10.29 4.37 -9.35
C ASN A 173 -9.21 5.09 -10.17
N THR A 174 -9.55 6.18 -10.85
CA THR A 174 -8.64 6.86 -11.79
C THR A 174 -8.54 8.38 -11.58
N HIS A 175 -9.50 8.99 -10.88
CA HIS A 175 -9.55 10.44 -10.66
C HIS A 175 -9.36 10.85 -9.19
N TYR A 176 -8.94 9.95 -8.30
CA TYR A 176 -8.58 10.32 -6.93
C TYR A 176 -7.23 11.07 -6.89
N PRO A 177 -7.17 12.32 -6.39
CA PRO A 177 -5.97 13.14 -6.41
C PRO A 177 -4.73 12.53 -5.72
N PRO A 178 -3.51 12.88 -6.17
CA PRO A 178 -3.22 13.77 -7.31
C PRO A 178 -3.42 13.14 -8.69
N ASN A 179 -4.07 13.87 -9.60
CA ASN A 179 -4.31 13.44 -10.99
C ASN A 179 -3.27 13.99 -11.99
N GLY A 180 -2.09 14.38 -11.50
CA GLY A 180 -1.07 15.00 -12.35
C GLY A 180 0.06 15.69 -11.58
N TRP A 181 1.10 16.06 -12.33
CA TRP A 181 2.28 16.71 -11.77
C TRP A 181 1.93 18.03 -11.10
N ASN A 182 2.36 18.20 -9.84
CA ASN A 182 2.08 19.37 -9.02
C ASN A 182 0.57 19.65 -8.81
N CYS A 183 -0.30 18.64 -8.97
CA CYS A 183 -1.71 18.73 -8.61
C CYS A 183 -1.87 19.08 -7.11
N ARG A 184 -2.85 19.91 -6.78
CA ARG A 184 -3.17 20.36 -5.40
C ARG A 184 -4.61 20.03 -5.00
N CYS A 185 -5.30 19.25 -5.83
CA CYS A 185 -6.66 18.81 -5.53
C CYS A 185 -6.64 17.82 -4.37
N ARG A 186 -7.77 17.71 -3.68
CA ARG A 186 -8.00 16.81 -2.55
C ARG A 186 -9.43 16.30 -2.57
N VAL A 187 -9.73 15.32 -1.73
CA VAL A 187 -11.09 14.82 -1.55
C VAL A 187 -11.61 15.15 -0.15
N ARG A 188 -12.87 15.59 -0.06
CA ARG A 188 -13.55 15.87 1.20
C ARG A 188 -14.66 14.83 1.43
N PRO A 189 -14.62 14.02 2.50
CA PRO A 189 -15.72 13.13 2.85
C PRO A 189 -16.91 13.94 3.40
N LEU A 190 -18.13 13.53 3.08
CA LEU A 190 -19.39 14.16 3.44
C LEU A 190 -20.36 13.10 3.98
N SER A 191 -21.03 13.42 5.08
CA SER A 191 -22.22 12.70 5.54
C SER A 191 -23.45 13.10 4.72
N GLN A 192 -24.54 12.32 4.80
CA GLN A 192 -25.81 12.68 4.15
C GLN A 192 -26.29 14.07 4.58
N ALA A 193 -26.33 14.34 5.89
CA ALA A 193 -26.75 15.65 6.40
C ALA A 193 -25.90 16.81 5.87
N ARG A 194 -24.59 16.60 5.68
CA ARG A 194 -23.70 17.63 5.12
C ARG A 194 -23.90 17.82 3.62
N LEU A 195 -24.15 16.74 2.90
CA LEU A 195 -24.51 16.77 1.48
C LEU A 195 -25.77 17.62 1.28
N ASP A 196 -26.82 17.33 2.05
CA ASP A 196 -28.12 18.01 1.99
C ASP A 196 -27.99 19.49 2.38
N ALA A 197 -27.29 19.78 3.48
CA ALA A 197 -27.07 21.16 3.95
C ALA A 197 -26.26 22.01 2.96
N MET A 198 -25.46 21.37 2.11
CA MET A 198 -24.69 22.05 1.06
C MET A 198 -25.44 22.12 -0.27
N GLY A 199 -26.63 21.51 -0.39
CA GLY A 199 -27.40 21.45 -1.63
C GLY A 199 -26.65 20.74 -2.77
N LEU A 200 -25.82 19.74 -2.45
CA LEU A 200 -25.02 19.01 -3.44
C LEU A 200 -25.75 17.75 -3.90
N SER A 201 -25.59 17.41 -5.17
CA SER A 201 -26.11 16.16 -5.75
C SER A 201 -24.99 15.16 -5.99
N VAL A 202 -25.30 13.87 -5.89
CA VAL A 202 -24.36 12.78 -6.17
C VAL A 202 -24.36 12.49 -7.66
N SER A 203 -23.18 12.59 -8.27
CA SER A 203 -22.88 12.19 -9.64
C SER A 203 -22.52 10.70 -9.70
N SER A 204 -22.54 10.13 -10.90
CA SER A 204 -22.02 8.78 -11.16
C SER A 204 -20.88 8.83 -12.18
N GLY A 205 -19.90 7.93 -12.04
CA GLY A 205 -18.85 7.71 -13.04
C GLY A 205 -19.14 6.59 -14.04
N GLN A 206 -20.13 5.72 -13.77
CA GLN A 206 -20.29 4.43 -14.44
C GLN A 206 -20.38 4.51 -15.98
N ASP A 207 -21.07 5.53 -16.50
CA ASP A 207 -21.28 5.75 -17.94
C ASP A 207 -20.50 6.94 -18.49
N HIS A 208 -19.61 7.51 -17.68
CA HIS A 208 -18.87 8.73 -17.99
C HIS A 208 -17.37 8.51 -18.11
N LEU A 209 -16.90 7.26 -18.03
CA LEU A 209 -15.48 6.90 -18.04
C LEU A 209 -15.12 6.17 -19.34
N SER A 210 -14.08 6.65 -20.02
CA SER A 210 -13.53 6.01 -21.22
C SER A 210 -12.02 5.87 -21.12
N THR A 211 -11.51 4.65 -21.28
CA THR A 211 -10.08 4.33 -21.20
C THR A 211 -9.47 4.15 -22.58
N ARG A 212 -8.30 4.75 -22.80
CA ARG A 212 -7.48 4.53 -23.99
C ARG A 212 -6.01 4.42 -23.62
N ASN A 213 -5.24 3.67 -24.40
CA ASN A 213 -3.80 3.69 -24.28
C ASN A 213 -3.23 4.95 -24.94
N VAL A 214 -2.23 5.54 -24.30
CA VAL A 214 -1.50 6.69 -24.83
C VAL A 214 -0.01 6.44 -24.67
N GLU A 215 0.78 6.96 -25.61
CA GLU A 215 2.24 6.97 -25.52
C GLU A 215 2.70 7.72 -24.27
N ALA A 216 3.37 7.00 -23.36
CA ALA A 216 3.94 7.53 -22.12
C ALA A 216 5.41 7.93 -22.28
N GLY A 217 6.10 7.32 -23.23
CA GLY A 217 7.47 7.65 -23.61
C GLY A 217 8.08 6.58 -24.50
N VAL A 218 9.25 6.88 -25.05
CA VAL A 218 10.04 5.95 -25.85
C VAL A 218 11.29 5.57 -25.07
N ASP A 219 11.55 4.28 -24.93
CA ASP A 219 12.83 3.79 -24.44
C ASP A 219 13.92 4.21 -25.44
N LYS A 220 14.84 5.07 -25.00
CA LYS A 220 15.87 5.63 -25.89
C LYS A 220 16.92 4.60 -26.31
N GLN A 221 17.08 3.50 -25.57
CA GLN A 221 18.05 2.44 -25.89
C GLN A 221 17.47 1.44 -26.88
N THR A 222 16.20 1.07 -26.75
CA THR A 222 15.57 0.04 -27.58
C THR A 222 14.69 0.61 -28.70
N GLY A 223 14.30 1.89 -28.60
CA GLY A 223 13.32 2.52 -29.47
C GLY A 223 11.87 2.09 -29.20
N GLU A 224 11.64 1.31 -28.13
CA GLU A 224 10.32 0.77 -27.79
C GLU A 224 9.40 1.88 -27.25
N VAL A 225 8.23 2.03 -27.86
CA VAL A 225 7.18 2.95 -27.39
C VAL A 225 6.45 2.29 -26.22
N ARG A 226 6.53 2.90 -25.03
CA ARG A 226 5.72 2.49 -23.89
C ARG A 226 4.39 3.20 -23.91
N GLU A 227 3.31 2.43 -23.94
CA GLU A 227 1.97 2.93 -23.77
C GLU A 227 1.48 2.75 -22.33
N MET A 228 0.63 3.66 -21.86
CA MET A 228 -0.05 3.54 -20.57
C MET A 228 -1.56 3.81 -20.73
N PRO A 229 -2.41 3.08 -20.00
CA PRO A 229 -3.84 3.35 -20.01
C PRO A 229 -4.13 4.68 -19.30
N VAL A 230 -4.98 5.49 -19.91
CA VAL A 230 -5.48 6.75 -19.35
C VAL A 230 -7.00 6.80 -19.48
N THR A 231 -7.65 7.10 -18.36
CA THR A 231 -9.12 7.14 -18.26
C THR A 231 -9.60 8.59 -18.24
N THR A 232 -10.50 8.91 -19.16
CA THR A 232 -11.14 10.23 -19.25
C THR A 232 -12.51 10.17 -18.62
N TYR A 233 -12.82 11.13 -17.75
CA TYR A 233 -14.17 11.39 -17.29
C TYR A 233 -14.82 12.45 -18.18
N SER A 234 -16.03 12.19 -18.67
CA SER A 234 -16.84 13.15 -19.44
C SER A 234 -18.34 13.00 -19.19
N ASP A 235 -18.99 14.06 -18.71
CA ASP A 235 -20.44 14.12 -18.46
C ASP A 235 -21.21 14.94 -19.52
N GLY A 236 -20.54 15.25 -20.64
CA GLY A 236 -21.05 16.13 -21.71
C GLY A 236 -20.89 17.62 -21.42
N THR A 237 -20.68 18.03 -20.17
CA THR A 237 -20.41 19.42 -19.78
C THR A 237 -18.94 19.62 -19.37
N ARG A 238 -18.36 18.61 -18.74
CA ARG A 238 -17.03 18.62 -18.12
C ARG A 238 -16.26 17.48 -18.71
N THR A 239 -14.96 17.70 -18.92
CA THR A 239 -14.06 16.65 -19.37
C THR A 239 -12.74 16.78 -18.61
N MET A 240 -12.27 15.66 -18.06
CA MET A 240 -10.98 15.61 -17.38
C MET A 240 -10.29 14.28 -17.57
N THR A 241 -9.05 14.37 -18.03
CA THR A 241 -8.14 13.25 -18.20
C THR A 241 -6.95 13.49 -17.27
N PRO A 242 -6.64 12.58 -16.32
CA PRO A 242 -5.41 12.63 -15.55
C PRO A 242 -4.19 12.65 -16.46
N ASP A 243 -3.10 13.28 -15.99
CA ASP A 243 -1.83 13.23 -16.72
C ASP A 243 -1.39 11.77 -16.92
N VAL A 244 -0.64 11.49 -17.98
CA VAL A 244 -0.09 10.14 -18.22
C VAL A 244 0.72 9.68 -17.01
N GLY A 245 0.50 8.44 -16.57
CA GLY A 245 1.06 7.89 -15.32
C GLY A 245 0.35 8.32 -14.03
N TRP A 246 -0.71 9.13 -14.11
CA TRP A 246 -1.54 9.56 -12.96
C TRP A 246 -2.99 9.09 -13.04
N SER A 247 -3.34 8.26 -14.04
CA SER A 247 -4.67 7.68 -14.21
C SER A 247 -4.89 6.45 -13.30
N TYR A 248 -4.72 6.63 -12.00
CA TYR A 248 -4.93 5.62 -10.96
C TYR A 248 -5.30 6.33 -9.66
N ASN A 249 -5.71 5.57 -8.64
CA ASN A 249 -5.96 6.11 -7.30
C ASN A 249 -4.72 5.95 -6.41
N PRO A 250 -4.00 7.03 -6.06
CA PRO A 250 -2.79 6.91 -5.23
C PRO A 250 -3.08 6.45 -3.80
N GLY A 251 -4.28 6.72 -3.28
CA GLY A 251 -4.72 6.24 -1.97
C GLY A 251 -5.11 4.77 -1.97
N SER A 252 -5.84 4.30 -2.98
CA SER A 252 -6.12 2.87 -3.15
C SER A 252 -4.85 2.10 -3.50
N ALA A 253 -3.94 2.66 -4.30
CA ALA A 253 -2.65 2.02 -4.58
C ALA A 253 -1.86 1.84 -3.28
N ALA A 254 -1.86 2.80 -2.37
CA ALA A 254 -1.27 2.65 -1.03
C ALA A 254 -1.92 1.54 -0.16
N PHE A 255 -3.19 1.21 -0.43
CA PHE A 255 -4.01 0.29 0.38
C PHE A 255 -4.16 -1.11 -0.25
N GLY A 256 -4.17 -1.23 -1.59
CA GLY A 256 -4.45 -2.43 -2.39
C GLY A 256 -3.25 -2.95 -3.21
N THR A 257 -2.04 -2.49 -2.92
CA THR A 257 -0.80 -2.90 -3.60
C THR A 257 -0.50 -4.39 -3.53
N ASP A 258 -0.84 -5.04 -2.42
CA ASP A 258 -0.49 -6.44 -2.18
C ASP A 258 -1.37 -7.39 -3.00
N GLN A 259 -2.67 -7.10 -3.11
CA GLN A 259 -3.61 -7.84 -3.97
C GLN A 259 -3.23 -7.73 -5.45
N ALA A 260 -2.91 -6.51 -5.93
CA ALA A 260 -2.51 -6.30 -7.32
C ALA A 260 -1.18 -6.97 -7.66
N LEU A 261 -0.25 -7.04 -6.70
CA LEU A 261 1.05 -7.70 -6.86
C LEU A 261 0.91 -9.23 -6.88
N ILE A 262 0.05 -9.82 -6.04
CA ILE A 262 -0.27 -11.27 -6.13
C ILE A 262 -0.86 -11.61 -7.50
N ARG A 263 -1.79 -10.81 -8.01
CA ARG A 263 -2.42 -11.05 -9.33
C ARG A 263 -1.37 -11.15 -10.43
N LYS A 264 -0.43 -10.20 -10.48
CA LYS A 264 0.71 -10.20 -11.42
C LYS A 264 1.67 -11.36 -11.15
N LEU A 265 1.87 -11.73 -9.89
CA LEU A 265 2.76 -12.84 -9.52
C LEU A 265 2.26 -14.19 -10.02
N ILE A 266 0.95 -14.40 -10.07
CA ILE A 266 0.35 -15.63 -10.62
C ILE A 266 0.69 -15.79 -12.12
N GLU A 267 0.83 -14.69 -12.85
CA GLU A 267 1.19 -14.68 -14.27
C GLU A 267 2.68 -14.99 -14.53
N VAL A 268 3.53 -14.88 -13.50
CA VAL A 268 4.97 -15.19 -13.60
C VAL A 268 5.15 -16.71 -13.73
N LYS A 269 5.59 -17.17 -14.90
CA LYS A 269 5.75 -18.60 -15.21
C LYS A 269 6.88 -19.30 -14.43
N SER A 270 7.86 -18.56 -13.92
CA SER A 270 9.01 -19.12 -13.20
C SER A 270 8.70 -19.32 -11.71
N PRO A 271 8.67 -20.57 -11.20
CA PRO A 271 8.45 -20.82 -9.77
C PRO A 271 9.54 -20.21 -8.88
N ALA A 272 10.80 -20.28 -9.32
CA ALA A 272 11.92 -19.71 -8.57
C ALA A 272 11.83 -18.18 -8.46
N LEU A 273 11.41 -17.49 -9.52
CA LEU A 273 11.20 -16.04 -9.48
C LEU A 273 10.02 -15.67 -8.59
N ARG A 274 8.92 -16.45 -8.64
CA ARG A 274 7.78 -16.25 -7.74
C ARG A 274 8.18 -16.39 -6.28
N GLU A 275 8.98 -17.40 -5.95
CA GLU A 275 9.47 -17.63 -4.59
C GLU A 275 10.35 -16.48 -4.11
N MET A 276 11.32 -16.02 -4.91
CA MET A 276 12.17 -14.88 -4.53
C MET A 276 11.35 -13.62 -4.24
N VAL A 277 10.36 -13.32 -5.09
CA VAL A 277 9.49 -12.16 -4.89
C VAL A 277 8.64 -12.35 -3.63
N VAL A 278 8.06 -13.53 -3.40
CA VAL A 278 7.28 -13.82 -2.18
C VAL A 278 8.13 -13.69 -0.92
N GLN A 279 9.38 -14.16 -0.95
CA GLN A 279 10.29 -14.06 0.19
C GLN A 279 10.68 -12.62 0.48
N GLU A 280 11.02 -11.83 -0.54
CA GLU A 280 11.22 -10.39 -0.38
C GLU A 280 9.95 -9.72 0.15
N MET A 281 8.79 -10.25 -0.28
CA MET A 281 7.51 -9.77 0.18
C MET A 281 7.29 -10.02 1.69
N ASN A 282 7.53 -11.24 2.14
CA ASN A 282 7.37 -11.60 3.55
C ASN A 282 8.41 -10.94 4.46
N ASN A 283 9.63 -10.74 3.97
CA ASN A 283 10.74 -10.22 4.78
C ASN A 283 10.82 -8.68 4.85
N SER A 284 9.98 -7.93 4.13
CA SER A 284 9.98 -6.45 4.19
C SER A 284 9.70 -5.92 5.59
N PRO A 285 10.67 -5.24 6.22
CA PRO A 285 10.49 -4.61 7.53
C PRO A 285 9.35 -3.59 7.54
N GLU A 286 9.07 -2.96 6.40
CA GLU A 286 8.09 -1.90 6.25
C GLU A 286 6.66 -2.45 6.30
N ARG A 287 6.39 -3.56 5.58
CA ARG A 287 5.09 -4.24 5.66
C ARG A 287 4.83 -4.75 7.07
N GLN A 288 5.83 -5.36 7.70
CA GLN A 288 5.74 -5.85 9.07
C GLN A 288 5.47 -4.70 10.06
N LEU A 289 6.15 -3.56 9.91
CA LEU A 289 5.92 -2.36 10.71
C LEU A 289 4.51 -1.79 10.52
N ALA A 290 4.03 -1.73 9.27
CA ALA A 290 2.69 -1.20 8.97
C ALA A 290 1.60 -2.05 9.61
N PHE A 291 1.70 -3.38 9.51
CA PHE A 291 0.78 -4.29 10.20
C PHE A 291 0.85 -4.12 11.72
N ARG A 292 2.05 -4.02 12.30
CA ARG A 292 2.24 -3.80 13.73
C ARG A 292 1.56 -2.53 14.23
N ILE A 293 1.72 -1.41 13.52
CA ILE A 293 1.06 -0.13 13.88
C ILE A 293 -0.47 -0.27 13.80
N TRP A 294 -0.96 -0.87 12.72
CA TRP A 294 -2.37 -1.12 12.48
C TRP A 294 -3.01 -1.97 13.58
N ALA A 295 -2.43 -3.14 13.87
CA ALA A 295 -2.93 -4.05 14.91
C ALA A 295 -2.88 -3.39 16.29
N LYS A 296 -1.78 -2.69 16.64
CA LYS A 296 -1.67 -1.95 17.90
C LYS A 296 -2.76 -0.89 18.05
N ASN A 297 -3.09 -0.17 16.97
CA ASN A 297 -4.17 0.81 16.99
C ASN A 297 -5.53 0.15 17.23
N ILE A 298 -5.84 -0.96 16.55
CA ILE A 298 -7.10 -1.70 16.74
C ILE A 298 -7.22 -2.21 18.18
N MET A 299 -6.15 -2.78 18.73
CA MET A 299 -6.13 -3.26 20.11
C MET A 299 -6.36 -2.12 21.10
N LYS A 300 -5.77 -0.94 20.85
CA LYS A 300 -5.93 0.25 21.70
C LYS A 300 -7.33 0.86 21.61
N THR A 301 -7.89 0.97 20.41
CA THR A 301 -9.18 1.65 20.18
C THR A 301 -10.38 0.71 20.33
N ARG A 302 -10.13 -0.60 20.27
CA ARG A 302 -11.15 -1.65 20.12
C ARG A 302 -12.08 -1.43 18.92
N ARG A 303 -11.63 -0.66 17.91
CA ARG A 303 -12.36 -0.35 16.67
C ARG A 303 -11.63 -0.95 15.48
N GLY A 304 -12.04 -2.14 15.07
CA GLY A 304 -11.42 -2.91 13.97
C GLY A 304 -12.23 -2.99 12.67
N GLY A 305 -13.55 -2.73 12.72
CA GLY A 305 -14.41 -2.67 11.53
C GLY A 305 -14.24 -3.83 10.53
N ASN A 306 -14.40 -3.54 9.24
CA ASN A 306 -14.04 -4.43 8.13
C ASN A 306 -12.66 -4.09 7.55
N ASP A 307 -11.83 -3.33 8.28
CA ASP A 307 -10.49 -2.96 7.80
C ASP A 307 -9.62 -4.21 7.72
N ILE A 308 -8.88 -4.37 6.62
CA ILE A 308 -8.09 -5.57 6.31
C ILE A 308 -6.65 -5.14 6.06
N ARG A 309 -5.71 -5.89 6.64
CA ARG A 309 -4.28 -5.69 6.40
C ARG A 309 -3.62 -6.99 5.99
N THR A 310 -2.77 -6.90 4.99
CA THR A 310 -1.88 -7.99 4.60
C THR A 310 -1.01 -8.39 5.78
N LEU A 311 -1.03 -9.68 6.07
CA LEU A 311 -0.22 -10.31 7.09
C LEU A 311 1.04 -10.95 6.47
N GLY A 312 0.90 -11.54 5.27
CA GLY A 312 2.00 -12.19 4.55
C GLY A 312 1.53 -12.87 3.28
N PHE A 313 2.45 -13.59 2.64
CA PHE A 313 2.27 -14.24 1.35
C PHE A 313 2.65 -15.71 1.47
N MET A 314 1.86 -16.58 0.87
CA MET A 314 2.14 -18.01 0.80
C MET A 314 3.33 -18.26 -0.13
N THR A 315 4.32 -19.03 0.34
CA THR A 315 5.45 -19.49 -0.48
C THR A 315 4.98 -20.39 -1.60
N GLU A 316 5.79 -20.49 -2.64
CA GLU A 316 5.52 -21.29 -3.82
C GLU A 316 5.35 -22.77 -3.48
N SER A 317 6.19 -23.30 -2.59
CA SER A 317 6.16 -24.68 -2.14
C SER A 317 4.86 -25.02 -1.37
N ILE A 318 4.43 -24.14 -0.46
CA ILE A 318 3.15 -24.30 0.24
C ILE A 318 1.99 -24.18 -0.76
N ALA A 319 2.05 -23.24 -1.70
CA ALA A 319 1.00 -23.07 -2.69
C ALA A 319 0.81 -24.33 -3.56
N GLN A 320 1.90 -24.96 -3.99
CA GLN A 320 1.86 -26.23 -4.72
C GLN A 320 1.32 -27.38 -3.86
N ALA A 321 1.69 -27.42 -2.57
CA ALA A 321 1.18 -28.41 -1.64
C ALA A 321 -0.36 -28.27 -1.44
N VAL A 322 -0.88 -27.05 -1.34
CA VAL A 322 -2.32 -26.81 -1.23
C VAL A 322 -3.03 -27.11 -2.55
N GLU A 323 -2.47 -26.70 -3.69
CA GLU A 323 -3.06 -26.96 -5.02
C GLU A 323 -3.17 -28.45 -5.31
N SER A 324 -2.13 -29.24 -5.01
CA SER A 324 -2.16 -30.70 -5.21
C SER A 324 -3.22 -31.42 -4.36
N ARG A 325 -3.59 -30.86 -3.20
CA ARG A 325 -4.64 -31.39 -2.31
C ARG A 325 -6.03 -30.93 -2.68
N THR A 326 -6.16 -29.71 -3.19
CA THR A 326 -7.47 -29.07 -3.44
C THR A 326 -7.88 -29.10 -4.90
N GLY A 327 -6.97 -29.41 -5.82
CA GLY A 327 -7.19 -29.42 -7.27
C GLY A 327 -7.32 -28.02 -7.89
N THR A 328 -7.09 -26.94 -7.12
CA THR A 328 -7.14 -25.57 -7.66
C THR A 328 -6.08 -24.67 -7.02
N PRO A 329 -5.59 -23.63 -7.73
CA PRO A 329 -4.65 -22.68 -7.16
C PRO A 329 -5.20 -22.00 -5.89
N PRO A 330 -4.41 -21.97 -4.79
CA PRO A 330 -4.81 -21.31 -3.54
C PRO A 330 -4.68 -19.78 -3.60
N ALA A 331 -5.38 -19.09 -2.71
CA ALA A 331 -5.22 -17.67 -2.47
C ALA A 331 -3.89 -17.39 -1.76
N ARG A 332 -2.97 -16.71 -2.44
CA ARG A 332 -1.61 -16.55 -1.93
C ARG A 332 -1.46 -15.42 -0.90
N LEU A 333 -2.44 -14.53 -0.76
CA LEU A 333 -2.37 -13.42 0.19
C LEU A 333 -2.98 -13.85 1.52
N LEU A 334 -2.18 -13.84 2.58
CA LEU A 334 -2.66 -13.99 3.94
C LEU A 334 -2.97 -12.60 4.48
N ALA A 335 -4.22 -12.36 4.86
CA ALA A 335 -4.66 -11.07 5.37
C ALA A 335 -5.46 -11.25 6.66
N MET A 336 -5.50 -10.22 7.49
CA MET A 336 -6.25 -10.24 8.73
C MET A 336 -7.15 -9.01 8.79
N SER A 337 -8.41 -9.20 9.20
CA SER A 337 -9.30 -8.05 9.43
C SER A 337 -9.19 -7.55 10.87
N GLY A 338 -9.63 -6.31 11.12
CA GLY A 338 -9.70 -5.80 12.48
C GLY A 338 -10.70 -6.55 13.36
N LYS A 339 -11.73 -7.16 12.78
CA LYS A 339 -12.58 -8.13 13.49
C LYS A 339 -11.78 -9.34 13.97
N ASN A 340 -10.87 -9.87 13.14
CA ASN A 340 -10.03 -11.01 13.52
C ASN A 340 -9.03 -10.62 14.62
N VAL A 341 -8.44 -9.42 14.58
CA VAL A 341 -7.61 -8.89 15.68
C VAL A 341 -8.39 -8.91 17.00
N LEU A 342 -9.60 -8.33 17.02
CA LEU A 342 -10.42 -8.25 18.22
C LEU A 342 -10.95 -9.61 18.68
N HIS A 343 -11.20 -10.53 17.74
CA HIS A 343 -11.62 -11.89 18.04
C HIS A 343 -10.49 -12.70 18.69
N ALA A 344 -9.27 -12.59 18.15
CA ALA A 344 -8.07 -13.21 18.70
C ALA A 344 -7.73 -12.69 20.10
N ASP A 345 -8.15 -11.47 20.46
CA ASP A 345 -8.12 -10.90 21.82
C ASP A 345 -9.53 -10.74 22.42
N SER A 346 -10.36 -11.79 22.30
CA SER A 346 -11.69 -11.82 22.92
C SER A 346 -11.63 -12.29 24.37
N MET A 347 -12.61 -11.92 25.20
CA MET A 347 -12.70 -12.39 26.60
C MET A 347 -12.65 -13.92 26.70
N LYS A 348 -13.27 -14.61 25.74
CA LYS A 348 -13.20 -16.08 25.66
C LYS A 348 -11.75 -16.55 25.51
N HIS A 349 -11.02 -16.03 24.53
CA HIS A 349 -9.63 -16.43 24.30
C HIS A 349 -8.70 -16.02 25.45
N GLN A 350 -9.00 -14.92 26.14
CA GLN A 350 -8.27 -14.50 27.34
C GLN A 350 -8.47 -15.51 28.48
N ASN A 351 -9.72 -15.92 28.74
CA ASN A 351 -10.04 -16.93 29.75
C ASN A 351 -9.44 -18.30 29.42
N ASP A 352 -9.43 -18.66 28.14
CA ASP A 352 -8.86 -19.92 27.65
C ASP A 352 -7.31 -19.89 27.58
N GLY A 353 -6.67 -18.74 27.86
CA GLY A 353 -5.21 -18.57 27.80
C GLY A 353 -4.61 -18.55 26.39
N ILE A 354 -5.44 -18.46 25.36
CA ILE A 354 -5.03 -18.52 23.93
C ILE A 354 -5.02 -17.15 23.23
N ALA A 355 -5.35 -16.07 23.93
CA ALA A 355 -5.40 -14.72 23.37
C ALA A 355 -4.03 -14.21 22.91
N LEU A 356 -4.02 -13.43 21.82
CA LEU A 356 -2.82 -12.74 21.36
C LEU A 356 -2.69 -11.37 22.03
N THR A 357 -1.47 -11.07 22.48
CA THR A 357 -1.10 -9.76 23.00
C THR A 357 -0.79 -8.79 21.86
N PRO A 358 -0.76 -7.46 22.14
CA PRO A 358 -0.31 -6.47 21.14
C PRO A 358 1.11 -6.73 20.61
N GLU A 359 1.97 -7.34 21.42
CA GLU A 359 3.32 -7.70 21.01
C GLU A 359 3.31 -8.89 20.05
N ASP A 360 2.49 -9.92 20.32
CA ASP A 360 2.30 -11.06 19.42
C ASP A 360 1.87 -10.60 18.04
N PHE A 361 0.83 -9.77 17.95
CA PHE A 361 0.38 -9.20 16.67
C PHE A 361 1.46 -8.36 15.99
N GLY A 362 2.28 -7.65 16.77
CA GLY A 362 3.35 -6.82 16.25
C GLY A 362 4.49 -7.61 15.59
N ARG A 363 4.66 -8.88 15.98
CA ARG A 363 5.69 -9.79 15.45
C ARG A 363 5.14 -10.79 14.44
N LEU A 364 3.83 -11.03 14.43
CA LEU A 364 3.17 -12.04 13.62
C LEU A 364 3.58 -12.06 12.13
N PRO A 365 3.65 -10.91 11.41
CA PRO A 365 4.13 -10.90 10.03
C PRO A 365 5.56 -11.42 9.85
N ALA A 366 6.47 -11.05 10.76
CA ALA A 366 7.86 -11.46 10.71
C ALA A 366 8.02 -12.95 11.03
N MET A 367 7.25 -13.46 11.99
CA MET A 367 7.27 -14.89 12.34
C MET A 367 6.63 -15.74 11.23
N LEU A 368 5.63 -15.22 10.50
CA LEU A 368 5.06 -15.89 9.34
C LEU A 368 5.98 -15.93 8.12
N ALA A 369 6.91 -14.99 7.99
CA ALA A 369 7.94 -15.05 6.95
C ALA A 369 8.87 -16.26 7.13
N ARG A 370 8.99 -16.77 8.37
CA ARG A 370 9.85 -17.90 8.75
C ARG A 370 9.14 -18.78 9.78
N PRO A 371 8.09 -19.50 9.36
CA PRO A 371 7.34 -20.33 10.29
C PRO A 371 8.21 -21.48 10.80
N LYS A 372 7.97 -21.94 12.03
CA LYS A 372 8.58 -23.17 12.57
C LYS A 372 8.11 -24.38 11.77
N ALA A 373 6.81 -24.43 11.49
CA ALA A 373 6.22 -25.44 10.62
C ALA A 373 4.94 -24.94 9.95
N VAL A 374 4.56 -25.60 8.86
CA VAL A 374 3.30 -25.38 8.16
C VAL A 374 2.58 -26.71 8.06
N LEU A 375 1.33 -26.75 8.54
CA LEU A 375 0.54 -27.96 8.67
C LEU A 375 -0.75 -27.85 7.84
N TRP A 376 -1.23 -28.98 7.34
CA TRP A 376 -2.54 -29.12 6.72
C TRP A 376 -3.51 -29.86 7.67
N ASP A 377 -4.61 -29.20 8.03
CA ASP A 377 -5.68 -29.82 8.81
C ASP A 377 -6.70 -30.49 7.89
N LYS A 378 -6.64 -31.82 7.83
CA LYS A 378 -7.50 -32.65 6.98
C LYS A 378 -8.97 -32.62 7.42
N ARG A 379 -9.26 -32.30 8.69
CA ARG A 379 -10.65 -32.25 9.19
C ARG A 379 -11.40 -31.05 8.64
N HIS A 380 -10.72 -29.92 8.59
CA HIS A 380 -11.34 -28.63 8.27
C HIS A 380 -10.93 -28.07 6.90
N ASN A 381 -9.98 -28.71 6.22
CA ASN A 381 -9.34 -28.21 5.00
C ASN A 381 -8.74 -26.82 5.21
N ASN A 382 -7.90 -26.70 6.24
CA ASN A 382 -7.28 -25.45 6.62
C ASN A 382 -5.76 -25.59 6.64
N LEU A 383 -5.09 -24.52 6.21
CA LEU A 383 -3.64 -24.39 6.37
C LEU A 383 -3.35 -23.73 7.72
N MET A 384 -2.39 -24.28 8.46
CA MET A 384 -1.99 -23.79 9.78
C MET A 384 -0.50 -23.48 9.78
N TYR A 385 -0.14 -22.22 10.00
CA TYR A 385 1.26 -21.85 10.25
C TYR A 385 1.51 -21.90 11.75
N ILE A 386 2.52 -22.66 12.16
CA ILE A 386 3.04 -22.64 13.52
C ILE A 386 4.25 -21.73 13.53
N VAL A 387 4.12 -20.61 14.23
CA VAL A 387 5.16 -19.59 14.30
C VAL A 387 5.60 -19.41 15.74
N GLU A 388 6.88 -19.11 15.94
CA GLU A 388 7.46 -18.95 17.28
C GLU A 388 8.26 -17.66 17.46
N ASN A 389 8.34 -17.17 18.70
CA ASN A 389 9.26 -16.10 19.06
C ASN A 389 10.70 -16.66 19.11
N GLN A 390 11.70 -15.76 19.03
CA GLN A 390 13.12 -16.14 18.99
C GLN A 390 13.59 -17.00 20.18
N ASP A 391 12.88 -16.96 21.30
CA ASP A 391 13.14 -17.73 22.52
C ASP A 391 12.24 -18.98 22.64
N GLY A 392 11.40 -19.27 21.64
CA GLY A 392 10.45 -20.39 21.64
C GLY A 392 9.29 -20.24 22.64
N SER A 393 9.20 -19.12 23.34
CA SER A 393 8.27 -18.94 24.48
C SER A 393 6.80 -18.78 24.09
N VAL A 394 6.55 -18.42 22.83
CA VAL A 394 5.20 -18.19 22.30
C VAL A 394 5.08 -18.89 20.97
N GLN A 395 4.14 -19.81 20.88
CA GLN A 395 3.74 -20.45 19.64
C GLN A 395 2.35 -19.95 19.24
N ILE A 396 2.19 -19.58 17.98
CA ILE A 396 0.93 -19.08 17.45
C ILE A 396 0.55 -19.95 16.26
N ALA A 397 -0.69 -20.43 16.25
CA ALA A 397 -1.29 -21.04 15.09
C ALA A 397 -2.02 -19.96 14.29
N VAL A 398 -1.62 -19.78 13.03
CA VAL A 398 -2.32 -18.92 12.07
C VAL A 398 -3.10 -19.80 11.11
N ASN A 399 -4.42 -19.77 11.24
CA ASN A 399 -5.34 -20.57 10.44
C ASN A 399 -5.82 -19.79 9.23
N ALA A 400 -5.54 -20.34 8.06
CA ALA A 400 -6.02 -19.89 6.77
C ALA A 400 -7.09 -20.88 6.27
N PRO A 401 -8.39 -20.56 6.38
CA PRO A 401 -9.45 -21.48 6.00
C PRO A 401 -9.62 -21.57 4.48
N TYR A 402 -9.64 -22.81 3.96
CA TYR A 402 -9.80 -23.11 2.53
C TYR A 402 -11.09 -23.87 2.27
N SER A 403 -12.22 -23.18 2.49
CA SER A 403 -13.54 -23.67 2.13
C SER A 403 -13.83 -23.38 0.65
N LEU A 404 -13.70 -24.39 -0.20
CA LEU A 404 -13.85 -24.32 -1.67
C LEU A 404 -15.18 -23.71 -2.16
N LYS A 405 -16.25 -23.73 -1.35
CA LYS A 405 -17.58 -23.22 -1.74
C LYS A 405 -17.84 -21.76 -1.35
N ARG A 406 -17.02 -21.16 -0.48
CA ARG A 406 -17.29 -19.82 0.11
C ARG A 406 -16.31 -18.72 -0.32
N GLN A 407 -15.37 -19.01 -1.22
CA GLN A 407 -14.39 -18.04 -1.71
C GLN A 407 -14.42 -17.96 -3.26
N PRO A 408 -15.38 -17.22 -3.84
CA PRO A 408 -15.52 -17.11 -5.29
C PRO A 408 -14.38 -16.30 -5.96
N ASP A 409 -13.74 -15.36 -5.24
CA ASP A 409 -12.60 -14.57 -5.72
C ASP A 409 -11.31 -14.96 -4.98
N LYS A 410 -10.44 -15.71 -5.67
CA LYS A 410 -9.31 -16.47 -5.11
C LYS A 410 -8.00 -15.69 -4.98
N LEU A 411 -7.96 -14.62 -4.18
CA LEU A 411 -6.69 -13.91 -3.97
C LEU A 411 -6.29 -13.76 -2.51
N ASP A 412 -7.26 -13.68 -1.60
CA ASP A 412 -7.00 -13.41 -0.19
C ASP A 412 -7.62 -14.48 0.72
N VAL A 413 -6.87 -14.85 1.74
CA VAL A 413 -7.39 -15.62 2.87
C VAL A 413 -7.40 -14.76 4.11
N ILE A 414 -8.60 -14.55 4.66
CA ILE A 414 -8.75 -13.93 5.97
C ILE A 414 -8.40 -14.96 7.03
N VAL A 415 -7.31 -14.70 7.75
CA VAL A 415 -6.77 -15.62 8.74
C VAL A 415 -7.28 -15.34 10.15
N ASN A 416 -7.26 -16.37 10.98
CA ASN A 416 -7.38 -16.27 12.43
C ASN A 416 -6.06 -16.67 13.09
N ALA A 417 -5.76 -16.11 14.25
CA ALA A 417 -4.56 -16.46 15.01
C ALA A 417 -4.88 -16.67 16.49
N TYR A 418 -4.24 -17.65 17.12
CA TYR A 418 -4.35 -17.94 18.55
C TYR A 418 -3.06 -18.58 19.08
N ARG A 419 -2.76 -18.36 20.36
CA ARG A 419 -1.61 -19.00 21.01
C ARG A 419 -1.86 -20.50 21.14
N VAL A 420 -0.81 -21.29 20.93
CA VAL A 420 -0.80 -22.74 21.14
C VAL A 420 -0.37 -23.01 22.57
N ILE A 421 -1.28 -23.51 23.39
CA ILE A 421 -1.05 -23.79 24.81
C ILE A 421 -0.79 -25.28 25.11
N ASN A 422 -1.01 -26.16 24.13
CA ASN A 422 -0.81 -27.60 24.30
C ASN A 422 -0.16 -28.21 23.04
N MET A 423 1.16 -28.29 23.07
CA MET A 423 1.94 -28.87 21.98
C MET A 423 1.82 -30.39 21.88
N ASP A 424 1.60 -31.08 22.99
CA ASP A 424 1.42 -32.52 22.99
C ASP A 424 0.17 -32.93 22.22
N LYS A 425 -0.90 -32.13 22.30
CA LYS A 425 -2.10 -32.31 21.49
C LYS A 425 -1.81 -32.13 20.01
N LEU A 426 -1.04 -31.10 19.63
CA LEU A 426 -0.64 -30.89 18.24
C LEU A 426 0.17 -32.07 17.71
N LYS A 427 1.17 -32.52 18.47
CA LYS A 427 1.99 -33.71 18.17
C LYS A 427 1.15 -34.99 18.10
N SER A 428 0.14 -35.12 18.97
CA SER A 428 -0.80 -36.24 18.94
C SER A 428 -1.66 -36.22 17.68
N ASP A 429 -2.18 -35.06 17.28
CA ASP A 429 -3.00 -34.93 16.06
C ASP A 429 -2.17 -35.19 14.78
N ILE A 430 -0.87 -34.86 14.79
CA ILE A 430 0.08 -35.23 13.71
C ILE A 430 0.29 -36.74 13.67
N ARG A 431 0.63 -37.37 14.80
CA ARG A 431 0.81 -38.83 14.89
C ARG A 431 -0.46 -39.61 14.52
N GLY A 432 -1.62 -39.06 14.87
CA GLY A 432 -2.93 -39.60 14.51
C GLY A 432 -3.34 -39.37 13.05
N GLY A 433 -2.51 -38.67 12.25
CA GLY A 433 -2.75 -38.41 10.83
C GLY A 433 -3.80 -37.34 10.53
N MET A 434 -4.28 -36.63 11.55
CA MET A 434 -5.30 -35.58 11.43
C MET A 434 -4.70 -34.26 10.96
N LEU A 435 -3.45 -34.00 11.35
CA LEU A 435 -2.62 -32.93 10.83
C LEU A 435 -1.48 -33.53 10.02
N GLU A 436 -1.19 -32.93 8.86
CA GLU A 436 -0.07 -33.31 8.01
C GLU A 436 0.96 -32.18 7.99
N VAL A 437 2.24 -32.50 8.20
CA VAL A 437 3.33 -31.53 8.08
C VAL A 437 3.63 -31.30 6.61
N LEU A 438 3.51 -30.06 6.13
CA LEU A 438 3.89 -29.67 4.77
C LEU A 438 5.34 -29.18 4.72
N GLU A 439 5.73 -28.38 5.71
CA GLU A 439 7.08 -27.79 5.83
C GLU A 439 7.48 -27.65 7.30
N GLY A 440 8.79 -27.63 7.55
CA GLY A 440 9.36 -27.41 8.87
C GLY A 440 9.23 -28.61 9.81
N ASP A 441 9.39 -28.35 11.11
CA ASP A 441 9.38 -29.38 12.14
C ASP A 441 8.69 -28.88 13.42
N ILE A 442 7.97 -29.76 14.10
CA ILE A 442 7.22 -29.51 15.34
C ILE A 442 7.93 -30.10 16.57
N ASP A 443 9.04 -30.81 16.37
CA ASP A 443 9.79 -31.47 17.45
C ASP A 443 10.26 -30.52 18.57
#